data_AF-A0A6P1YNY4-F1
#
_entry.id   AF-A0A6P1YNY4-F1
#
_cell.length_a   1.000
_cell.length_b   1.000
_cell.length_c   1.000
_cell.angle_alpha   90.00
_cell.angle_beta   90.00
_cell.angle_gamma   90.00
#
_symmetry.space_group_name_H-M   'P 1'
#
loop_
_entity.id
_entity.type
_entity.pdbx_description
1 polymer ?
#
loop_
_entity_poly.entity_id
_entity_poly.type
_entity_poly.pdbx_seq_one_letter_code
_entity_poly.pdbx_strand_id
1 'polypeptide(L)'
;MMPAPIHLSHTLPFADGICFDDCHGLAPATVRLLRARGLVWLTRVRIDNPGEEYVYRGGYVVAADRESAERIADARGLDETVLGCWEGQP
;
A
#
# COMPACT_ATOMS: atom_id res chain seq x y z
N MET A 1 -14.20 -11.95 -14.47
CA MET A 1 -14.50 -10.86 -13.52
C MET A 1 -13.29 -9.94 -13.51
N MET A 2 -13.39 -8.72 -14.04
CA MET A 2 -12.25 -7.79 -14.01
C MET A 2 -12.07 -7.29 -12.57
N PRO A 3 -10.84 -7.25 -12.02
CA PRO A 3 -10.62 -6.69 -10.70
C PRO A 3 -11.07 -5.23 -10.69
N ALA A 4 -11.78 -4.83 -9.63
CA ALA A 4 -12.20 -3.44 -9.46
C ALA A 4 -10.97 -2.51 -9.55
N PRO A 5 -11.10 -1.34 -10.21
CA PRO A 5 -10.00 -0.38 -10.31
C PRO A 5 -9.53 0.01 -8.91
N ILE A 6 -8.21 -0.01 -8.71
CA ILE A 6 -7.60 0.40 -7.44
C ILE A 6 -7.62 1.92 -7.39
N HIS A 7 -8.48 2.48 -6.55
CA HIS A 7 -8.49 3.90 -6.27
C HIS A 7 -7.48 4.20 -5.16
N LEU A 8 -6.42 4.93 -5.50
CA LEU A 8 -5.52 5.54 -4.51
C LEU A 8 -6.31 6.66 -3.82
N SER A 9 -6.66 6.44 -2.56
CA SER A 9 -7.39 7.42 -1.77
C SER A 9 -6.43 8.36 -1.05
N HIS A 10 -6.77 9.66 -1.02
CA HIS A 10 -6.06 10.65 -0.20
C HIS A 10 -6.43 10.55 1.29
N THR A 11 -7.48 9.80 1.66
CA THR A 11 -7.76 9.41 3.05
C THR A 11 -7.04 8.09 3.34
N LEU A 12 -5.99 8.20 4.15
CA LEU A 12 -5.16 7.07 4.54
C LEU A 12 -5.74 6.40 5.78
N PRO A 13 -6.06 5.11 5.73
CA PRO A 13 -6.43 4.39 6.94
C PRO A 13 -5.19 4.35 7.87
N PHE A 14 -5.41 4.77 9.11
CA PHE A 14 -4.49 4.51 10.21
C PHE A 14 -5.06 3.35 11.01
N ALA A 15 -4.23 2.35 11.29
CA ALA A 15 -4.53 1.32 12.29
C ALA A 15 -3.52 1.47 13.42
N ASP A 16 -4.01 1.58 14.65
CA ASP A 16 -3.16 1.68 15.85
C ASP A 16 -2.04 2.75 15.77
N GLY A 17 -2.33 3.86 15.07
CA GLY A 17 -1.37 4.96 14.86
C GLY A 17 -0.35 4.73 13.74
N ILE A 18 -0.40 3.59 13.05
CA ILE A 18 0.45 3.25 11.91
C ILE A 18 -0.28 3.61 10.62
N CYS A 19 0.39 4.42 9.77
CA CYS A 19 -0.11 4.72 8.44
C CYS A 19 0.07 3.51 7.53
N PHE A 20 -0.99 3.14 6.80
CA PHE A 20 -0.98 2.10 5.79
C PHE A 20 -0.05 2.40 4.58
N ASP A 21 0.40 3.66 4.48
CA ASP A 21 1.24 4.16 3.40
C ASP A 21 2.59 4.63 3.96
N ASP A 22 3.65 3.82 3.76
CA ASP A 22 5.02 4.16 4.16
C ASP A 22 5.58 5.39 3.40
N CYS A 23 4.97 5.74 2.28
CA CYS A 23 5.33 6.91 1.49
C CYS A 23 4.57 8.16 1.93
N HIS A 24 3.66 8.06 2.90
CA HIS A 24 2.94 9.21 3.43
C HIS A 24 3.91 10.23 4.04
N GLY A 25 3.78 11.49 3.62
CA GLY A 25 4.63 12.58 4.07
C GLY A 25 6.04 12.61 3.45
N LEU A 26 6.43 11.61 2.64
CA LEU A 26 7.69 11.65 1.92
C LEU A 26 7.64 12.66 0.77
N ALA A 27 8.75 13.37 0.56
CA ALA A 27 8.90 14.22 -0.60
C ALA A 27 8.79 13.38 -1.91
N PRO A 28 8.17 13.90 -2.98
CA PRO A 28 8.02 13.16 -4.24
C PRO A 28 9.34 12.64 -4.83
N ALA A 29 10.45 13.36 -4.62
CA ALA A 29 11.77 12.93 -5.06
C ALA A 29 12.25 11.65 -4.35
N THR A 30 11.94 11.51 -3.05
CA THR A 30 12.27 10.32 -2.26
C THR A 30 11.48 9.12 -2.73
N VAL A 31 10.18 9.27 -2.96
CA VAL A 31 9.32 8.18 -3.48
C VAL A 31 9.81 7.71 -4.85
N ARG A 32 10.17 8.64 -5.74
CA ARG A 32 10.77 8.29 -7.05
C ARG A 32 12.09 7.54 -6.92
N LEU A 33 12.95 7.91 -5.98
CA LEU A 33 14.21 7.22 -5.73
C LEU A 33 13.99 5.80 -5.21
N LEU A 34 13.11 5.62 -4.22
CA LEU A 34 12.75 4.30 -3.69
C LEU A 34 12.15 3.40 -4.78
N ARG A 35 11.25 3.97 -5.58
CA ARG A 35 10.65 3.31 -6.74
C ARG A 35 11.71 2.85 -7.76
N ALA A 36 12.63 3.74 -8.13
CA ALA A 36 13.71 3.43 -9.07
C ALA A 36 14.65 2.33 -8.55
N ARG A 37 14.70 2.12 -7.23
CA ARG A 37 15.46 1.04 -6.58
C ARG A 37 14.65 -0.25 -6.39
N GLY A 38 13.39 -0.29 -6.85
CA GLY A 38 12.51 -1.46 -6.67
C GLY A 38 12.09 -1.71 -5.23
N LEU A 39 12.10 -0.67 -4.38
CA LEU A 39 11.83 -0.80 -2.95
C LEU A 39 10.38 -0.51 -2.56
N VAL A 40 9.54 -0.07 -3.50
CA VAL A 40 8.16 0.33 -3.22
C VAL A 40 7.20 -0.74 -3.70
N TRP A 41 6.45 -1.32 -2.78
CA TRP A 41 5.47 -2.36 -3.02
C TRP A 41 4.05 -1.79 -2.91
N LEU A 42 3.21 -2.09 -3.88
CA LEU A 42 1.81 -1.69 -3.88
C LEU A 42 1.01 -2.64 -2.98
N THR A 43 0.27 -2.10 -2.03
CA THR A 43 -0.65 -2.88 -1.18
C THR A 43 -2.09 -2.46 -1.40
N ARG A 44 -3.01 -3.36 -1.02
CA ARG A 44 -4.44 -3.09 -1.00
C ARG A 44 -5.06 -3.62 0.29
N VAL A 45 -5.85 -2.79 0.95
CA VAL A 45 -6.70 -3.18 2.08
C VAL A 45 -8.17 -3.16 1.68
N ARG A 46 -8.94 -4.11 2.21
CA ARG A 46 -10.41 -4.09 2.15
C ARG A 46 -10.94 -3.50 3.45
N ILE A 47 -11.65 -2.38 3.37
CA ILE A 47 -12.30 -1.75 4.51
C ILE A 47 -13.77 -2.14 4.49
N ASP A 48 -14.21 -2.78 5.57
CA ASP A 48 -15.59 -3.20 5.81
C ASP A 48 -16.16 -2.35 6.95
N ASN A 49 -17.07 -1.44 6.60
CA ASN A 49 -17.74 -0.54 7.53
C ASN A 49 -19.20 -0.96 7.68
N PRO A 50 -19.68 -1.23 8.91
CA PRO A 50 -21.08 -1.60 9.13
C PRO A 50 -22.05 -0.55 8.58
N GLY A 51 -22.90 -0.96 7.62
CA GLY A 51 -23.89 -0.08 7.00
C GLY A 51 -23.40 0.71 5.79
N GLU A 52 -22.16 0.52 5.35
CA GLU A 52 -21.61 1.10 4.12
C GLU A 52 -21.24 -0.01 3.11
N GLU A 53 -21.11 0.35 1.84
CA GLU A 53 -20.51 -0.56 0.85
C GLU A 53 -19.01 -0.75 1.14
N TYR A 54 -18.50 -1.96 0.92
CA TYR A 54 -17.08 -2.25 1.10
C TYR A 54 -16.22 -1.41 0.14
N VAL A 55 -15.06 -0.95 0.60
CA VAL A 55 -14.14 -0.14 -0.22
C VAL A 55 -12.74 -0.73 -0.19
N TYR A 56 -12.11 -0.84 -1.37
CA TYR A 56 -10.68 -1.14 -1.47
C TYR A 56 -9.87 0.15 -1.45
N ARG A 57 -8.79 0.19 -0.66
CA ARG A 57 -7.83 1.29 -0.67
C ARG A 57 -6.44 0.78 -1.00
N GLY A 58 -5.75 1.52 -1.87
CA GLY A 58 -4.36 1.25 -2.23
C GLY A 58 -3.38 2.03 -1.34
N GLY A 59 -2.20 1.46 -1.13
CA GLY A 59 -1.13 2.03 -0.31
C GLY A 59 0.23 1.51 -0.72
N TYR A 60 1.25 1.87 0.06
CA TYR A 60 2.64 1.56 -0.22
C TYR A 60 3.33 0.94 1.00
N VAL A 61 4.15 -0.09 0.73
CA VAL A 61 5.12 -0.65 1.67
C VAL A 61 6.52 -0.45 1.11
N VAL A 62 7.46 0.02 1.94
CA VAL A 62 8.87 0.12 1.57
C VAL A 62 9.63 -1.07 2.13
N ALA A 63 10.11 -1.95 1.24
CA ALA A 63 10.80 -3.18 1.62
C ALA A 63 11.83 -3.60 0.57
N ALA A 64 12.86 -4.33 1.01
CA ALA A 64 13.94 -4.81 0.15
C ALA A 64 13.50 -5.91 -0.84
N ASP A 65 12.48 -6.67 -0.48
CA ASP A 65 11.97 -7.81 -1.24
C ASP A 65 10.49 -8.06 -0.91
N ARG A 66 9.88 -8.95 -1.68
CA ARG A 66 8.45 -9.28 -1.56
C ARG A 66 8.11 -9.89 -0.21
N GLU A 67 8.93 -10.83 0.27
CA GLU A 67 8.69 -11.54 1.52
C GLU A 67 8.66 -10.56 2.70
N SER A 68 9.57 -9.59 2.70
CA SER A 68 9.61 -8.52 3.68
C SER A 68 8.43 -7.56 3.56
N ALA A 69 7.98 -7.26 2.34
CA ALA A 69 6.78 -6.46 2.12
C ALA A 69 5.53 -7.14 2.69
N GLU A 70 5.37 -8.45 2.43
CA GLU A 70 4.27 -9.25 2.94
C GLU A 70 4.30 -9.35 4.47
N ARG A 71 5.49 -9.52 5.07
CA ARG A 71 5.67 -9.55 6.52
C ARG A 71 5.31 -8.22 7.19
N ILE A 72 5.70 -7.09 6.59
CA ILE A 72 5.32 -5.76 7.09
C ILE A 72 3.80 -5.60 7.00
N ALA A 73 3.21 -5.93 5.86
CA ALA A 73 1.77 -5.80 5.64
C ALA A 73 0.96 -6.63 6.66
N ASP A 74 1.34 -7.88 6.88
CA ASP A 74 0.72 -8.75 7.89
C ASP A 74 0.87 -8.16 9.30
N ALA A 75 2.07 -7.66 9.65
CA ALA A 75 2.33 -7.07 10.95
C ALA A 75 1.52 -5.79 11.25
N ARG A 76 1.00 -5.09 10.24
CA ARG A 76 0.09 -3.95 10.45
C ARG A 76 -1.33 -4.37 10.86
N GLY A 77 -1.68 -5.65 10.74
CA GLY A 77 -2.97 -6.19 11.19
C GLY A 77 -4.19 -5.71 10.39
N LEU A 78 -3.97 -5.17 9.20
CA LEU A 78 -5.00 -4.55 8.36
C LEU A 78 -5.57 -5.50 7.29
N ASP A 79 -5.15 -6.76 7.26
CA ASP A 79 -5.49 -7.73 6.20
C ASP A 79 -5.11 -7.19 4.81
N GLU A 80 -3.93 -6.55 4.72
CA GLU A 80 -3.42 -6.01 3.46
C GLU A 80 -2.91 -7.11 2.54
N THR A 81 -3.18 -6.96 1.24
CA THR A 81 -2.58 -7.80 0.20
C THR A 81 -1.51 -7.03 -0.56
N VAL A 82 -0.28 -7.58 -0.65
CA VAL A 82 0.76 -7.09 -1.55
C VAL A 82 0.44 -7.47 -2.99
N LEU A 83 0.33 -6.47 -3.87
CA LEU A 83 -0.06 -6.64 -5.27
C LEU A 83 1.15 -6.84 -6.19
N GLY A 84 2.26 -6.16 -5.90
CA GLY A 84 3.48 -6.22 -6.70
C GLY A 84 4.40 -5.03 -6.45
N CYS A 85 5.62 -5.10 -6.96
CA CYS A 85 6.58 -4.00 -6.90
C CYS A 85 6.15 -2.89 -7.87
N TRP A 86 6.18 -1.64 -7.42
CA TRP A 86 5.96 -0.47 -8.27
C TRP A 86 7.23 -0.19 -9.08
N GLU A 87 7.52 -1.03 -10.05
CA GLU A 87 8.69 -0.81 -10.89
C GLU A 87 8.49 0.44 -11.77
N GLY A 88 9.59 1.17 -11.98
CA GLY A 88 9.71 2.08 -13.09
C GLY A 88 9.48 1.32 -14.39
N GLN A 89 8.53 1.71 -15.23
CA GLN A 89 8.80 1.47 -16.65
C GLN A 89 10.09 2.23 -16.97
N PRO A 90 11.06 1.59 -17.64
CA PRO A 90 12.30 2.24 -18.05
C PRO A 90 12.03 3.50 -18.88
#